data_AF-A0A173XLR7-F1
#
_entry.id   AF-A0A173XLR7-F1
#
_cell.length_a   1.000
_cell.length_b   1.000
_cell.length_c   1.000
_cell.angle_alpha   90.00
_cell.angle_beta   90.00
_cell.angle_gamma   90.00
#
_symmetry.space_group_name_H-M   'P 1'
#
loop_
_entity.id
_entity.type
_entity.pdbx_description
1 polymer ?
#
loop_
_entity_poly.entity_id
_entity_poly.type
_entity_poly.pdbx_seq_one_letter_code
_entity_poly.pdbx_strand_id
1 'polypeptide(L)'
;MELMLEDILDFCTGKQEDGTPMAGSSISVFGLTRAKQPITKQNVTFNQPLEIHTVGGCITVSIDFKKCPEFYRATKICMDWLDKSEDTLIYTIIPMLLEGKITVILRNLVYCDFYEKKNGMLRLILAFDNNETLLFGSDNIDYDSIKAMVDNEFQKKQQELDEELEKYIKEKEELEKESYEMDILGEMDILEDEYSSEDALLHRPGVRFEDDEEGNDND
;
A
#
# COMPACT_ATOMS: atom_id res chain seq x y z
N MET A 1 10.63 6.70 25.70
CA MET A 1 10.19 6.78 24.31
C MET A 1 8.85 7.47 24.33
N GLU A 2 8.75 8.57 23.59
CA GLU A 2 7.57 9.42 23.44
C GLU A 2 6.80 8.89 22.23
N LEU A 3 5.48 8.72 22.35
CA LEU A 3 4.64 8.15 21.29
C LEU A 3 4.44 9.23 20.22
N MET A 4 4.93 9.00 18.99
CA MET A 4 4.87 9.99 17.93
C MET A 4 3.53 9.90 17.19
N LEU A 5 3.10 11.02 16.58
CA LEU A 5 1.86 11.04 15.78
C LEU A 5 1.90 9.99 14.66
N GLU A 6 3.06 9.79 14.05
CA GLU A 6 3.26 8.80 12.98
C GLU A 6 2.94 7.37 13.46
N ASP A 7 3.42 6.99 14.65
CA ASP A 7 3.12 5.67 15.24
C ASP A 7 1.60 5.46 15.41
N ILE A 8 0.88 6.51 15.83
CA ILE A 8 -0.58 6.45 16.03
C ILE A 8 -1.33 6.32 14.70
N LEU A 9 -0.88 7.02 13.66
CA LEU A 9 -1.46 6.93 12.32
C LEU A 9 -1.21 5.55 11.69
N ASP A 10 -0.06 4.93 11.98
CA ASP A 10 0.24 3.57 11.56
C ASP A 10 -0.72 2.56 12.20
N PHE A 11 -1.12 2.74 13.46
CA PHE A 11 -2.15 1.91 14.11
C PHE A 11 -3.56 2.13 13.54
N CYS A 12 -3.78 3.18 12.76
CA CYS A 12 -5.06 3.42 12.11
C CYS A 12 -5.13 2.82 10.69
N THR A 13 -3.99 2.41 10.13
CA THR A 13 -3.85 2.05 8.72
C THR A 13 -4.08 0.55 8.49
N GLY A 14 -4.85 0.21 7.45
CA GLY A 14 -5.02 -1.16 6.99
C GLY A 14 -6.06 -1.99 7.77
N LYS A 15 -5.77 -3.28 7.89
CA LYS A 15 -6.63 -4.32 8.47
C LYS A 15 -5.84 -5.23 9.42
N GLN A 16 -6.55 -5.81 10.38
CA GLN A 16 -6.08 -6.94 11.17
C GLN A 16 -6.06 -8.24 10.35
N GLU A 17 -5.44 -9.30 10.89
CA GLU A 17 -5.34 -10.63 10.27
C GLU A 17 -6.70 -11.23 9.91
N ASP A 18 -7.73 -10.97 10.72
CA ASP A 18 -9.10 -11.45 10.49
C ASP A 18 -9.89 -10.64 9.45
N GLY A 19 -9.27 -9.59 8.89
CA GLY A 19 -9.86 -8.67 7.92
C GLY A 19 -10.61 -7.48 8.52
N THR A 20 -10.66 -7.36 9.85
CA THR A 20 -11.27 -6.22 10.55
C THR A 20 -10.45 -4.95 10.32
N PRO A 21 -11.06 -3.79 10.04
CA PRO A 21 -10.33 -2.52 9.91
C PRO A 21 -9.59 -2.14 11.19
N MET A 22 -8.41 -1.55 11.05
CA MET A 22 -7.60 -1.09 12.19
C MET A 22 -8.18 0.14 12.90
N ALA A 23 -9.11 0.87 12.27
CA ALA A 23 -9.76 2.03 12.85
C ALA A 23 -11.23 2.15 12.47
N GLY A 24 -12.00 2.75 13.38
CA GLY A 24 -13.32 3.31 13.09
C GLY A 24 -13.19 4.77 12.69
N SER A 25 -14.04 5.23 11.78
CA SER A 25 -13.92 6.56 11.19
C SER A 25 -15.25 7.30 11.13
N SER A 26 -15.22 8.63 11.31
CA SER A 26 -16.39 9.46 11.05
C SER A 26 -16.03 10.86 10.56
N ILE A 27 -16.76 11.35 9.56
CA ILE A 27 -16.66 12.71 9.06
C ILE A 27 -17.89 13.48 9.55
N SER A 28 -17.66 14.60 10.22
CA SER A 28 -18.70 15.42 10.83
C SER A 28 -18.55 16.88 10.44
N VAL A 29 -19.69 17.54 10.23
CA VAL A 29 -19.76 18.99 10.03
C VAL A 29 -20.48 19.61 11.22
N PHE A 30 -19.81 20.53 11.90
CA PHE A 30 -20.29 21.26 13.04
C PHE A 30 -20.58 22.71 12.67
N GLY A 31 -21.79 23.18 12.99
CA GLY A 31 -22.14 24.58 12.89
C GLY A 31 -22.46 25.18 14.25
N LEU A 32 -22.87 26.45 14.24
CA LEU A 32 -23.36 27.13 15.42
C LEU A 32 -24.87 27.37 15.33
N THR A 33 -25.57 27.18 16.43
CA THR A 33 -26.95 27.66 16.60
C THR A 33 -26.98 29.19 16.69
N ARG A 34 -28.18 29.78 16.59
CA ARG A 34 -28.39 31.21 16.86
C ARG A 34 -27.88 31.64 18.26
N ALA A 35 -27.88 30.71 19.22
CA ALA A 35 -27.37 30.93 20.58
C ALA A 35 -25.86 30.68 20.71
N LYS A 36 -25.12 30.54 19.59
CA LYS A 36 -23.68 30.23 19.53
C LYS A 36 -23.28 28.92 20.21
N GLN A 37 -24.20 27.97 20.32
CA GLN A 37 -23.90 26.61 20.78
C GLN A 37 -23.53 25.71 19.58
N PRO A 38 -22.50 24.86 19.70
CA PRO A 38 -22.11 23.93 18.65
C PRO A 38 -23.20 22.88 18.41
N ILE A 39 -23.46 22.57 17.14
CA ILE A 39 -24.39 21.50 16.73
C ILE A 39 -23.79 20.68 15.60
N THR A 40 -23.99 19.37 15.64
CA THR A 40 -23.68 18.49 14.52
C THR A 40 -24.74 18.67 13.45
N LYS A 41 -24.36 19.22 12.29
CA LYS A 41 -25.25 19.40 11.14
C LYS A 41 -25.29 18.15 10.27
N GLN A 42 -24.13 17.53 10.07
CA GLN A 42 -23.98 16.33 9.26
C GLN A 42 -22.96 15.40 9.91
N ASN A 43 -23.17 14.10 9.79
CA ASN A 43 -22.25 13.07 10.24
C ASN A 43 -22.41 11.84 9.36
N VAL A 44 -21.26 11.23 9.04
CA VAL A 44 -21.20 9.90 8.42
C VAL A 44 -20.13 9.11 9.14
N THR A 45 -20.50 7.91 9.61
CA THR A 45 -19.60 6.98 10.28
C THR A 45 -19.42 5.76 9.40
N PHE A 46 -18.20 5.24 9.34
CA PHE A 46 -17.83 4.17 8.44
C PHE A 46 -16.58 3.44 8.94
N ASN A 47 -16.49 2.15 8.65
CA ASN A 47 -15.45 1.24 9.15
C ASN A 47 -14.78 0.55 7.96
N GLN A 48 -14.21 1.34 7.05
CA GLN A 48 -13.38 0.83 5.96
C GLN A 48 -11.92 0.92 6.38
N PRO A 49 -11.06 0.02 5.86
CA PRO A 49 -9.62 0.15 6.01
C PRO A 49 -9.16 1.50 5.47
N LEU A 50 -8.26 2.14 6.21
CA LEU A 50 -7.68 3.43 5.86
C LEU A 50 -6.29 3.22 5.31
N GLU A 51 -5.91 4.00 4.31
CA GLU A 51 -4.52 4.19 3.88
C GLU A 51 -4.12 5.62 4.24
N ILE A 52 -3.26 5.78 5.25
CA ILE A 52 -2.84 7.09 5.75
C ILE A 52 -1.38 7.34 5.38
N HIS A 53 -1.10 8.52 4.84
CA HIS A 53 0.25 8.95 4.51
C HIS A 53 0.49 10.39 4.97
N THR A 54 1.62 10.62 5.63
CA THR A 54 2.11 11.95 6.01
C THR A 54 3.13 12.41 4.97
N VAL A 55 2.75 13.37 4.12
CA VAL A 55 3.65 13.89 3.06
C VAL A 55 3.51 15.40 2.99
N GLY A 56 4.63 16.11 3.10
CA GLY A 56 4.70 17.54 2.76
C GLY A 56 3.71 18.43 3.53
N GLY A 57 3.66 18.30 4.85
CA GLY A 57 2.80 19.13 5.71
C GLY A 57 1.31 18.77 5.67
N CYS A 58 0.92 17.72 4.96
CA CYS A 58 -0.45 17.22 4.92
C CYS A 58 -0.53 15.76 5.39
N ILE A 59 -1.67 15.39 5.96
CA ILE A 59 -2.08 14.01 6.18
C ILE A 59 -3.08 13.63 5.10
N THR A 60 -2.73 12.66 4.27
CA THR A 60 -3.60 12.10 3.24
C THR A 60 -4.24 10.83 3.76
N VAL A 61 -5.55 10.70 3.60
CA VAL A 61 -6.32 9.50 3.92
C VAL A 61 -7.04 9.02 2.67
N SER A 62 -6.74 7.79 2.25
CA SER A 62 -7.43 7.10 1.17
C SER A 62 -8.30 5.98 1.72
N ILE A 63 -9.52 5.85 1.20
CA ILE A 63 -10.51 4.90 1.69
C ILE A 63 -11.20 4.24 0.50
N ASP A 64 -11.22 2.92 0.48
CA ASP A 64 -11.91 2.15 -0.55
C ASP A 64 -13.29 1.69 -0.06
N PHE A 65 -14.32 2.10 -0.79
CA PHE A 65 -15.70 1.72 -0.56
C PHE A 65 -16.20 0.77 -1.65
N LYS A 66 -17.10 -0.15 -1.26
CA LYS A 66 -18.08 -0.67 -2.22
C LYS A 66 -19.08 0.45 -2.54
N LYS A 67 -19.81 0.36 -3.66
CA LYS A 67 -20.87 1.33 -3.97
C LYS A 67 -21.92 1.34 -2.85
N CYS A 68 -21.88 2.34 -1.98
CA CYS A 68 -22.72 2.41 -0.79
C CYS A 68 -23.09 3.86 -0.44
N PRO A 69 -24.18 4.09 0.32
CA PRO A 69 -24.63 5.44 0.68
C PRO A 69 -23.58 6.25 1.47
N GLU A 70 -22.77 5.60 2.30
CA GLU A 70 -21.74 6.23 3.13
C GLU A 70 -20.70 6.94 2.27
N PHE A 71 -20.25 6.29 1.18
CA PHE A 71 -19.32 6.89 0.22
C PHE A 71 -19.89 8.19 -0.37
N TYR A 72 -21.11 8.15 -0.89
CA TYR A 72 -21.74 9.32 -1.52
C TYR A 72 -21.98 10.45 -0.53
N ARG A 73 -22.33 10.12 0.73
CA ARG A 73 -22.50 11.11 1.80
C ARG A 73 -21.17 11.74 2.20
N ALA A 74 -20.14 10.93 2.44
CA ALA A 74 -18.80 11.41 2.80
C ALA A 74 -18.24 12.34 1.73
N THR A 75 -18.28 11.88 0.47
CA THR A 75 -17.82 12.65 -0.69
C THR A 75 -18.55 13.99 -0.79
N LYS A 76 -19.88 13.97 -0.71
CA LYS A 76 -20.69 15.18 -0.79
C LYS A 76 -20.37 16.15 0.36
N ILE A 77 -20.29 15.66 1.60
CA ILE A 77 -19.94 16.47 2.77
C ILE A 77 -18.60 17.18 2.56
N CYS A 78 -17.58 16.46 2.11
CA CYS A 78 -16.24 16.99 1.91
C CYS A 78 -16.18 18.00 0.75
N MET A 79 -16.82 17.71 -0.38
CA MET A 79 -16.86 18.62 -1.53
C MET A 79 -17.67 19.89 -1.22
N ASP A 80 -18.87 19.75 -0.63
CA ASP A 80 -19.70 20.88 -0.24
C ASP A 80 -18.96 21.78 0.78
N TRP A 81 -18.14 21.20 1.66
CA TRP A 81 -17.35 21.96 2.62
C TRP A 81 -16.22 22.77 1.97
N LEU A 82 -15.49 22.18 1.02
CA LEU A 82 -14.41 22.85 0.29
C LEU A 82 -14.91 24.02 -0.58
N ASP A 83 -16.12 23.92 -1.13
CA ASP A 83 -16.63 24.91 -2.09
C ASP A 83 -16.96 26.27 -1.47
N LYS A 84 -17.38 26.32 -0.19
CA LYS A 84 -17.52 27.50 0.69
C LYS A 84 -18.41 27.15 1.89
N SER A 85 -17.82 26.72 3.00
CA SER A 85 -18.55 26.52 4.26
C SER A 85 -18.00 27.40 5.38
N GLU A 86 -18.90 28.00 6.16
CA GLU A 86 -18.58 28.65 7.44
C GLU A 86 -18.59 27.66 8.61
N ASP A 87 -19.01 26.41 8.36
CA ASP A 87 -19.04 25.35 9.35
C ASP A 87 -17.65 24.69 9.50
N THR A 88 -17.46 23.94 10.59
CA THR A 88 -16.22 23.20 10.86
C THR A 88 -16.37 21.75 10.44
N LEU A 89 -15.55 21.28 9.49
CA LEU A 89 -15.43 19.87 9.16
C LEU A 89 -14.35 19.23 10.03
N ILE A 90 -14.68 18.07 10.60
CA ILE A 90 -13.79 17.26 11.41
C ILE A 90 -13.85 15.83 10.90
N TYR A 91 -12.69 15.24 10.64
CA TYR A 91 -12.56 13.81 10.44
C TYR A 91 -11.93 13.18 11.69
N THR A 92 -12.73 12.37 12.39
CA THR A 92 -12.34 11.61 13.57
C THR A 92 -11.95 10.18 13.18
N ILE A 93 -10.78 9.74 13.61
CA ILE A 93 -10.28 8.37 13.44
C ILE A 93 -9.99 7.79 14.82
N ILE A 94 -10.54 6.61 15.09
CA ILE A 94 -10.41 5.91 16.37
C ILE A 94 -9.68 4.59 16.10
N PRO A 95 -8.37 4.49 16.39
CA PRO A 95 -7.65 3.23 16.31
C PRO A 95 -8.24 2.20 17.27
N MET A 96 -8.57 1.03 16.73
CA MET A 96 -9.20 -0.07 17.47
C MET A 96 -8.25 -0.64 18.54
N LEU A 97 -6.96 -0.74 18.21
CA LEU A 97 -5.92 -1.23 19.12
C LEU A 97 -5.85 -0.44 20.43
N LEU A 98 -6.15 0.86 20.36
CA LEU A 98 -6.08 1.76 21.50
C LEU A 98 -7.40 1.83 22.26
N GLU A 99 -8.41 1.02 21.90
CA GLU A 99 -9.69 0.88 22.61
C GLU A 99 -10.38 2.24 22.87
N GLY A 100 -10.22 3.21 21.97
CA GLY A 100 -10.76 4.56 22.12
C GLY A 100 -10.06 5.45 23.14
N LYS A 101 -8.94 5.00 23.74
CA LYS A 101 -8.11 5.80 24.65
C LYS A 101 -7.49 7.00 23.93
N ILE A 102 -7.14 6.82 22.67
CA ILE A 102 -6.62 7.87 21.79
C ILE A 102 -7.56 8.00 20.59
N THR A 103 -7.86 9.25 20.24
CA THR A 103 -8.62 9.62 19.05
C THR A 103 -7.81 10.62 18.24
N VAL A 104 -7.68 10.37 16.94
CA VAL A 104 -7.06 11.28 15.98
C VAL A 104 -8.14 12.16 15.38
N ILE A 105 -7.92 13.46 15.39
CA ILE A 105 -8.84 14.47 14.85
C ILE A 105 -8.11 15.25 13.76
N LEU A 106 -8.48 14.99 12.51
CA LEU A 106 -8.03 15.74 11.35
C LEU A 106 -8.97 16.91 11.09
N ARG A 107 -8.38 18.09 10.92
CA ARG A 107 -9.09 19.36 10.67
C ARG A 107 -8.45 20.05 9.47
N ASN A 108 -9.15 21.05 8.95
CA ASN A 108 -8.70 21.83 7.79
C ASN A 108 -8.46 20.94 6.56
N LEU A 109 -9.55 20.45 5.98
CA LEU A 109 -9.52 19.69 4.73
C LEU A 109 -8.99 20.60 3.61
N VAL A 110 -7.91 20.20 2.95
CA VAL A 110 -7.29 20.98 1.85
C VAL A 110 -7.55 20.37 0.48
N TYR A 111 -7.90 19.09 0.42
CA TYR A 111 -8.16 18.37 -0.82
C TYR A 111 -9.19 17.25 -0.62
N CYS A 112 -10.08 17.08 -1.59
CA CYS A 112 -11.00 15.95 -1.68
C CYS A 112 -11.19 15.56 -3.14
N ASP A 113 -11.02 14.28 -3.44
CA ASP A 113 -11.28 13.73 -4.77
C ASP A 113 -11.67 12.25 -4.66
N PHE A 114 -12.28 11.71 -5.72
CA PHE A 114 -12.66 10.31 -5.76
C PHE A 114 -12.65 9.75 -7.17
N TYR A 115 -12.45 8.43 -7.27
CA TYR A 115 -12.54 7.72 -8.55
C TYR A 115 -12.96 6.26 -8.37
N GLU A 116 -13.46 5.65 -9.45
CA GLU A 116 -13.76 4.22 -9.49
C GLU A 116 -12.51 3.43 -9.94
N LYS A 117 -12.07 2.49 -9.11
CA LYS A 117 -11.00 1.53 -9.44
C LYS A 117 -11.51 0.50 -10.44
N LYS A 118 -10.57 -0.15 -11.16
CA LYS A 118 -10.89 -1.23 -12.12
C LYS A 118 -11.69 -2.39 -11.54
N ASN A 119 -11.57 -2.63 -10.23
CA ASN A 119 -12.30 -3.67 -9.50
C ASN A 119 -13.70 -3.24 -9.04
N GLY A 120 -14.18 -2.06 -9.44
CA GLY A 120 -15.50 -1.52 -9.10
C GLY A 120 -15.61 -0.89 -7.71
N MET A 121 -14.50 -0.81 -6.95
CA MET A 121 -14.44 -0.06 -5.69
C MET A 121 -14.32 1.44 -5.96
N LEU A 122 -14.95 2.24 -5.12
CA LEU A 122 -14.87 3.70 -5.15
C LEU A 122 -13.82 4.15 -4.14
N ARG A 123 -12.74 4.78 -4.60
CA ARG A 123 -11.71 5.35 -3.74
C ARG A 123 -12.05 6.81 -3.46
N LEU A 124 -12.14 7.16 -2.17
CA LEU A 124 -12.17 8.53 -1.69
C LEU A 124 -10.77 8.91 -1.20
N ILE A 125 -10.27 10.07 -1.62
CA ILE A 125 -8.99 10.64 -1.19
C ILE A 125 -9.27 11.97 -0.51
N LEU A 126 -8.78 12.11 0.72
CA LEU A 126 -8.86 13.33 1.51
C LEU A 126 -7.46 13.76 1.92
N ALA A 127 -7.16 15.05 1.92
CA ALA A 127 -5.95 15.56 2.55
C ALA A 127 -6.28 16.69 3.53
N PHE A 128 -5.64 16.64 4.69
CA PHE A 128 -5.81 17.60 5.79
C PHE A 128 -4.47 18.25 6.13
N ASP A 129 -4.52 19.49 6.62
CA ASP A 129 -3.32 20.16 7.14
C ASP A 129 -2.78 19.43 8.37
N ASN A 130 -1.52 19.00 8.32
CA ASN A 130 -0.87 18.27 9.40
C ASN A 130 -0.75 19.13 10.67
N ASN A 131 -0.55 20.44 10.54
CA ASN A 131 -0.37 21.33 11.69
C ASN A 131 -1.65 21.52 12.51
N GLU A 132 -2.81 21.25 11.89
CA GLU A 132 -4.13 21.38 12.53
C GLU A 132 -4.63 20.05 13.11
N THR A 133 -3.85 18.97 12.97
CA THR A 133 -4.18 17.65 13.50
C THR A 133 -4.07 17.64 15.02
N LEU A 134 -5.10 17.11 15.67
CA LEU A 134 -5.16 16.99 17.13
C LEU A 134 -5.25 15.54 17.56
N LEU A 135 -4.54 15.21 18.62
CA LEU A 135 -4.68 13.95 19.35
C LEU A 135 -5.47 14.22 20.63
N PHE A 136 -6.60 13.54 20.79
CA PHE A 136 -7.37 13.56 22.02
C PHE A 136 -7.15 12.26 22.77
N GLY A 137 -6.55 12.37 23.95
CA GLY A 137 -6.43 11.29 24.90
C GLY A 137 -7.45 11.44 26.04
N SER A 138 -8.05 10.34 26.52
CA SER A 138 -8.87 10.41 27.75
C SER A 138 -8.00 10.62 28.99
N ASP A 139 -8.44 11.37 29.99
CA ASP A 139 -7.67 11.63 31.23
C ASP A 139 -7.38 10.37 32.08
N ASN A 140 -7.93 9.21 31.71
CA ASN A 140 -7.67 7.89 32.32
C ASN A 140 -6.70 7.02 31.49
N ILE A 141 -5.81 7.63 30.70
CA ILE A 141 -4.79 6.89 29.96
C ILE A 141 -3.70 6.41 30.91
N ASP A 142 -3.61 5.10 31.08
CA ASP A 142 -2.38 4.44 31.51
C ASP A 142 -1.42 4.39 30.31
N TYR A 143 -0.61 5.43 30.17
CA TYR A 143 0.36 5.58 29.07
C TYR A 143 1.38 4.44 29.06
N ASP A 144 1.68 3.82 30.21
CA ASP A 144 2.61 2.69 30.28
C ASP A 144 2.00 1.43 29.64
N SER A 145 0.68 1.23 29.78
CA SER A 145 -0.03 0.14 29.10
C SER A 145 -0.07 0.29 27.58
N ILE A 146 -0.32 1.51 27.09
CA ILE A 146 -0.32 1.80 25.65
C ILE A 146 1.09 1.61 25.10
N LYS A 147 2.10 2.14 25.80
CA LYS A 147 3.50 2.00 25.42
C LYS A 147 3.94 0.54 25.33
N ALA A 148 3.56 -0.29 26.30
CA ALA A 148 3.86 -1.73 26.25
C ALA A 148 3.17 -2.44 25.08
N MET A 149 1.94 -2.03 24.70
CA MET A 149 1.27 -2.55 23.50
C MET A 149 1.96 -2.10 22.21
N VAL A 150 2.30 -0.81 22.11
CA VAL A 150 3.04 -0.24 20.96
C VAL A 150 4.40 -0.93 20.80
N ASP A 151 5.15 -1.09 21.88
CA ASP A 151 6.44 -1.77 21.85
C ASP A 151 6.29 -3.24 21.40
N ASN A 152 5.21 -3.92 21.81
CA ASN A 152 4.96 -5.30 21.40
C ASN A 152 4.59 -5.41 19.91
N GLU A 153 3.71 -4.54 19.41
CA GLU A 153 3.37 -4.50 17.98
C GLU A 153 4.56 -4.10 17.12
N PHE A 154 5.36 -3.12 17.57
CA PHE A 154 6.56 -2.71 16.87
C PHE A 154 7.58 -3.85 16.81
N GLN A 155 7.80 -4.56 17.92
CA GLN A 155 8.66 -5.74 17.94
C GLN A 155 8.16 -6.85 17.03
N LYS A 156 6.85 -7.10 16.97
CA LYS A 156 6.28 -8.08 16.04
C LYS A 156 6.49 -7.68 14.59
N LYS A 157 6.17 -6.44 14.22
CA LYS A 157 6.41 -5.93 12.87
C LYS A 157 7.90 -5.97 12.50
N GLN A 158 8.78 -5.67 13.46
CA GLN A 158 10.21 -5.74 13.24
C GLN A 158 10.69 -7.18 13.04
N GLN A 159 10.19 -8.13 13.82
CA GLN A 159 10.45 -9.56 13.63
C GLN A 159 9.94 -10.05 12.28
N GLU A 160 8.72 -9.67 11.87
CA GLU A 160 8.18 -10.01 10.56
C GLU A 160 9.02 -9.44 9.42
N LEU A 161 9.50 -8.19 9.54
CA LEU A 161 10.39 -7.57 8.56
C LEU A 161 11.74 -8.27 8.49
N ASP A 162 12.32 -8.62 9.65
CA ASP A 162 13.61 -9.31 9.73
C ASP A 162 13.51 -10.72 9.14
N GLU A 163 12.42 -11.45 9.39
CA GLU A 163 12.13 -12.76 8.78
C GLU A 163 11.96 -12.65 7.25
N GLU A 164 11.27 -11.62 6.78
CA GLU A 164 11.08 -11.38 5.35
C GLU A 164 12.42 -11.03 4.67
N LEU A 165 13.24 -10.19 5.32
CA LEU A 165 14.58 -9.84 4.87
C LEU A 165 15.48 -11.08 4.80
N GLU A 166 15.49 -11.93 5.83
CA GLU A 166 16.25 -13.19 5.82
C GLU A 166 15.84 -14.09 4.67
N LYS A 167 14.53 -14.20 4.41
CA LYS A 167 14.02 -14.98 3.27
C LYS A 167 14.52 -14.43 1.94
N TYR A 168 14.47 -13.11 1.73
CA TYR A 168 14.99 -12.46 0.52
C TYR A 168 16.50 -12.62 0.37
N ILE A 169 17.27 -12.52 1.45
CA ILE A 169 18.72 -12.74 1.43
C ILE A 169 19.01 -14.19 1.00
N LYS A 170 18.30 -15.16 1.59
CA LYS A 170 18.47 -16.57 1.25
C LYS A 170 18.10 -16.88 -0.19
N GLU A 171 16.97 -16.35 -0.68
CA GLU A 171 16.54 -16.52 -2.07
C GLU A 171 17.53 -15.88 -3.04
N LYS A 172 18.11 -14.72 -2.68
CA LYS A 172 19.18 -14.09 -3.46
C LYS A 172 20.46 -14.93 -3.48
N GLU A 173 20.88 -15.51 -2.34
CA GLU A 173 22.04 -16.39 -2.27
C GLU A 173 21.85 -17.69 -3.08
N GLU A 174 20.64 -18.24 -3.08
CA GLU A 174 20.29 -19.42 -3.89
C GLU A 174 20.34 -19.08 -5.39
N LEU A 175 19.78 -17.95 -5.81
CA LEU A 175 19.86 -17.47 -7.20
C LEU A 175 21.29 -17.12 -7.62
N GLU A 176 22.10 -16.53 -6.75
CA GLU A 176 23.52 -16.28 -7.03
C GLU A 176 24.28 -17.60 -7.19
N LYS A 177 24.04 -18.61 -6.34
CA LYS A 177 24.67 -19.94 -6.49
C LYS A 177 24.23 -20.64 -7.78
N GLU A 178 22.95 -20.62 -8.12
CA GLU A 178 22.45 -21.18 -9.38
C GLU A 178 23.07 -20.46 -10.59
N SER A 179 23.26 -19.13 -10.51
CA SER A 179 23.97 -18.36 -11.55
C SER A 179 25.45 -18.76 -11.66
N TYR A 180 26.15 -18.90 -10.54
CA TYR A 180 27.56 -19.33 -10.54
C TYR A 180 27.72 -20.77 -11.05
N GLU A 181 26.81 -21.68 -10.71
CA GLU A 181 26.82 -23.06 -11.22
C GLU A 181 26.58 -23.10 -12.73
N MET A 182 25.68 -22.26 -13.25
CA MET A 182 25.46 -22.09 -14.69
C MET A 182 26.69 -21.52 -15.42
N ASP A 183 27.41 -20.56 -14.81
CA ASP A 183 28.63 -19.99 -15.38
C ASP A 183 29.80 -21.00 -15.41
N ILE A 184 29.95 -21.83 -14.37
CA ILE A 184 30.97 -22.88 -14.31
C ILE A 184 30.69 -23.99 -15.34
N LEU A 185 29.43 -24.38 -15.54
CA LEU A 185 29.02 -25.32 -16.57
C LEU A 185 29.24 -24.76 -17.98
N GLY A 186 29.08 -23.44 -18.18
CA GLY A 186 29.39 -22.76 -19.43
C GLY A 186 30.89 -22.66 -19.74
N GLU A 187 31.75 -22.57 -18.72
CA GLU A 187 33.21 -22.56 -18.90
C GLU A 187 33.83 -23.97 -19.02
N MET A 188 33.20 -25.02 -18.46
CA MET A 188 33.69 -26.40 -18.58
C MET A 188 33.55 -27.00 -19.99
N ASP A 189 32.71 -26.43 -20.85
CA ASP A 189 32.53 -26.87 -22.25
C ASP A 189 33.64 -26.34 -23.21
N ILE A 190 34.65 -25.62 -22.70
CA ILE A 190 35.73 -25.00 -23.51
C ILE A 190 37.11 -25.66 -23.28
N LEU A 191 37.20 -26.72 -22.45
CA LEU A 191 38.45 -27.46 -22.24
C LEU A 191 38.34 -28.90 -22.75
N GLU A 192 38.16 -29.07 -24.06
CA GLU A 192 38.55 -30.30 -24.75
C GLU A 192 39.94 -30.15 -25.40
N ASP A 193 40.87 -30.91 -24.80
CA ASP A 193 42.22 -31.27 -25.16
C ASP A 193 42.67 -31.03 -26.62
N GLU A 194 43.64 -30.12 -26.81
CA GLU A 194 44.55 -30.15 -27.96
C GLU A 194 45.50 -31.36 -27.85
N TYR A 195 45.06 -32.53 -28.30
CA TYR A 195 45.96 -33.62 -28.69
C TYR A 195 45.55 -34.26 -30.01
N SER A 196 46.19 -33.78 -31.08
CA SER A 196 46.78 -34.57 -32.19
C SER A 196 46.09 -35.87 -32.59
N SER A 197 45.41 -35.90 -33.74
CA SER A 197 45.76 -36.76 -34.89
C SER A 197 44.81 -36.56 -36.07
N GLU A 198 45.37 -36.78 -37.26
CA GLU A 198 44.77 -36.66 -38.59
C GLU A 198 43.56 -37.60 -38.83
N ASP A 199 42.78 -37.27 -39.86
CA ASP A 199 41.71 -38.05 -40.52
C ASP A 199 40.36 -38.20 -39.80
N ALA A 200 39.35 -37.42 -40.25
CA ALA A 200 38.03 -37.95 -40.59
C ALA A 200 37.21 -36.94 -41.41
N LEU A 201 37.14 -37.20 -42.70
CA LEU A 201 36.12 -36.72 -43.62
C LEU A 201 34.69 -37.07 -43.13
N LEU A 202 33.71 -36.33 -43.67
CA LEU A 202 32.31 -36.73 -43.93
C LEU A 202 31.27 -36.58 -42.79
N HIS A 203 30.54 -35.45 -42.76
CA HIS A 203 29.09 -35.33 -43.06
C HIS A 203 28.49 -34.03 -42.47
N ARG A 204 28.14 -33.07 -43.32
CA ARG A 204 27.12 -32.04 -43.02
C ARG A 204 25.86 -32.39 -43.81
N PRO A 205 24.72 -32.71 -43.19
CA PRO A 205 23.48 -32.92 -43.94
C PRO A 205 22.75 -31.59 -44.10
N GLY A 206 22.41 -31.25 -45.34
CA GLY A 206 21.30 -30.34 -45.62
C GLY A 206 21.62 -29.11 -46.46
N VAL A 207 22.03 -29.29 -47.71
CA VAL A 207 21.52 -28.50 -48.85
C VAL A 207 21.62 -29.38 -50.11
N ARG A 208 20.48 -29.76 -50.71
CA ARG A 208 20.40 -30.34 -52.06
C ARG A 208 19.96 -29.21 -53.00
N PHE A 209 20.77 -28.90 -54.01
CA PHE A 209 20.33 -28.17 -55.19
C PHE A 209 20.03 -29.20 -56.28
N GLU A 210 18.88 -29.04 -56.94
CA GLU A 210 18.40 -29.88 -58.04
C GLU A 210 19.12 -29.51 -59.33
N ASP A 211 19.69 -30.51 -60.02
CA ASP A 211 20.06 -30.43 -61.43
C ASP A 211 19.32 -31.59 -62.13
N ASP A 212 18.20 -31.30 -62.78
CA ASP A 212 17.55 -32.21 -63.73
C ASP A 212 17.80 -31.70 -65.16
N GLU A 213 18.44 -32.56 -65.95
CA GLU A 213 18.81 -32.34 -67.35
C GLU A 213 17.60 -32.29 -68.30
N GLU A 214 17.66 -31.30 -69.19
CA GLU A 214 17.29 -31.30 -70.62
C GLU A 214 16.26 -32.33 -71.13
N GLY A 215 15.06 -31.83 -71.46
CA GLY A 215 14.21 -32.42 -72.50
C GLY A 215 14.48 -31.76 -73.85
N ASN A 216 14.93 -32.54 -74.84
CA ASN A 216 15.06 -32.10 -76.22
C ASN A 216 14.23 -32.96 -77.21
N ASP A 217 13.78 -32.25 -78.24
CA ASP A 217 13.36 -32.66 -79.60
C ASP A 217 11.89 -33.06 -79.94
N ASN A 218 11.25 -32.08 -80.60
CA ASN A 218 10.65 -32.07 -81.96
C ASN A 218 9.48 -33.02 -82.35
N ASP A 219 8.31 -32.44 -82.62
CA ASP A 219 7.72 -32.22 -83.96
C ASP A 219 6.39 -31.42 -83.88
#